data_AF-A0A9P5PHT1-F1
#
_entry.id   AF-A0A9P5PHT1-F1
#
_cell.length_a   1.000
_cell.length_b   1.000
_cell.length_c   1.000
_cell.angle_alpha   90.00
_cell.angle_beta   90.00
_cell.angle_gamma   90.00
#
_symmetry.space_group_name_H-M   'P 1'
#
loop_
_entity.id
_entity.type
_entity.pdbx_description
1 polymer ?
#
loop_
_entity_poly.entity_id
_entity_poly.type
_entity_poly.pdbx_seq_one_letter_code
_entity_poly.pdbx_strand_id
1 'polypeptide(L)'
;MTLLALTQGPSFSIIVCLDACFTQKHNKQARDPKFSHPNLVFISPEEVDAWNKRVSAVRPDQAPPRQRSDEDGDDGCNDSFTAADGNRQKASTQFFDSTALMGLLCRHDRVLWLANMTTAGERQFYAYALVDKLFQHLPPAYTVGLLYDIGCQLERSCVKWGFLKKYLPRLAFAISVFHAFGHGWACQCIYHPRKCCGFGLSDGEGCERFWHSISKLIAFLRVCGIQFADRESLKGYGIWLARKWKNAQARRQEAQQDIDFSMRSPLFLREQWDLQKHAVTRPLPRKLTHVIYFNDVANVKVSLGQSRSAGQKAVETALHLRKSRDTLRDSIKDLQRVLTSRNSEPYEIAEAELELPELREKLKTIQKSLSSKENALGVEGKKRYNHLASSPFITDLMNARALKLRLRQRLQDRKFERDRLERMFRRQLNTSERKLHNHTEASVKRRDGGIQSLAQKFNTLQSRMAAAIKARKAPSNAMVPRPIPMDKLFDLDVDDAIWD
;
A
#
# COMPACT_ATOMS: atom_id res chain seq x y z
N MET A 1 5.41 -9.52 -23.17
CA MET A 1 6.08 -10.33 -22.14
C MET A 1 5.13 -10.58 -21.00
N THR A 2 4.28 -11.57 -21.20
CA THR A 2 3.46 -12.14 -20.14
C THR A 2 4.43 -12.83 -19.16
N LEU A 3 4.67 -12.21 -18.00
CA LEU A 3 5.65 -12.60 -16.95
C LEU A 3 5.51 -14.03 -16.38
N LEU A 4 4.54 -14.80 -16.88
CA LEU A 4 4.29 -16.18 -16.47
C LEU A 4 5.46 -17.13 -16.78
N ALA A 5 6.27 -16.86 -17.80
CA ALA A 5 7.39 -17.74 -18.13
C ALA A 5 8.65 -17.54 -17.27
N LEU A 6 8.72 -16.46 -16.49
CA LEU A 6 9.94 -16.09 -15.77
C LEU A 6 9.99 -16.61 -14.33
N THR A 7 8.89 -17.12 -13.78
CA THR A 7 8.80 -17.55 -12.37
C THR A 7 8.95 -19.07 -12.21
N GLN A 8 10.16 -19.59 -12.41
CA GLN A 8 10.51 -20.93 -11.87
C GLN A 8 11.01 -20.75 -10.44
N GLY A 9 10.20 -21.17 -9.48
CA GLY A 9 10.53 -21.22 -8.06
C GLY A 9 9.75 -22.36 -7.40
N PRO A 10 10.07 -22.71 -6.13
CA PRO A 10 9.36 -23.78 -5.44
C PRO A 10 7.86 -23.48 -5.42
N SER A 11 7.05 -24.47 -5.83
CA SER A 11 5.60 -24.37 -5.75
C SER A 11 5.15 -24.40 -4.29
N PHE A 12 4.14 -23.62 -3.95
CA PHE A 12 3.50 -23.75 -2.64
C PHE A 12 2.78 -25.10 -2.54
N SER A 13 2.83 -25.72 -1.37
CA SER A 13 2.04 -26.93 -1.08
C SER A 13 0.55 -26.65 -1.26
N ILE A 14 0.10 -25.47 -0.81
CA ILE A 14 -1.27 -25.00 -1.02
C ILE A 14 -1.32 -23.51 -1.32
N ILE A 15 -2.39 -23.08 -1.99
CA ILE A 15 -2.71 -21.67 -2.22
C ILE A 15 -4.13 -21.43 -1.72
N VAL A 16 -4.32 -20.36 -0.96
CA VAL A 16 -5.59 -19.94 -0.37
C VAL A 16 -5.86 -18.47 -0.69
N CYS A 17 -7.12 -18.08 -0.70
CA CYS A 17 -7.54 -16.69 -0.86
C CYS A 17 -8.44 -16.26 0.29
N LEU A 18 -8.40 -14.98 0.61
CA LEU A 18 -9.08 -14.40 1.76
C LEU A 18 -9.72 -13.08 1.36
N ASP A 19 -10.95 -12.85 1.81
CA ASP A 19 -11.71 -11.62 1.52
C ASP A 19 -12.89 -11.45 2.50
N ALA A 20 -13.36 -10.21 2.64
CA ALA A 20 -14.51 -9.83 3.46
C ALA A 20 -15.72 -9.38 2.61
N CYS A 21 -16.88 -9.98 2.88
CA CYS A 21 -18.14 -9.63 2.23
C CYS A 21 -19.05 -8.81 3.16
N PHE A 22 -19.18 -7.51 2.87
CA PHE A 22 -20.00 -6.57 3.66
C PHE A 22 -21.49 -6.57 3.32
N THR A 23 -21.91 -7.21 2.23
CA THR A 23 -23.35 -7.38 1.92
C THR A 23 -23.98 -8.47 2.77
N GLN A 24 -23.16 -9.37 3.29
CA GLN A 24 -23.54 -10.42 4.22
C GLN A 24 -23.62 -9.84 5.64
N LYS A 25 -24.67 -9.06 5.93
CA LYS A 25 -25.01 -8.55 7.29
C LYS A 25 -26.13 -9.34 7.97
N HIS A 26 -26.17 -9.36 9.29
CA HIS A 26 -27.22 -10.02 10.05
C HIS A 26 -27.80 -9.06 11.10
N ASN A 27 -29.13 -8.94 11.17
CA ASN A 27 -29.82 -8.04 12.09
C ASN A 27 -29.79 -8.57 13.53
N LYS A 28 -29.80 -7.67 14.51
CA LYS A 28 -30.09 -8.03 15.91
C LYS A 28 -31.55 -8.45 16.02
N GLN A 29 -31.80 -9.74 16.19
CA GLN A 29 -33.14 -10.31 16.38
C GLN A 29 -33.09 -11.43 17.43
N ALA A 30 -34.24 -11.76 18.02
CA ALA A 30 -34.37 -12.91 18.90
C ALA A 30 -33.88 -14.16 18.16
N ARG A 31 -32.99 -14.93 18.79
CA ARG A 31 -32.32 -16.07 18.17
C ARG A 31 -33.09 -17.33 18.48
N ASP A 32 -33.28 -18.16 17.46
CA ASP A 32 -33.63 -19.55 17.67
C ASP A 32 -32.55 -20.24 18.53
N PRO A 33 -32.90 -21.32 19.26
CA PRO A 33 -31.94 -22.13 19.97
C PRO A 33 -30.74 -22.49 19.07
N LYS A 34 -29.53 -22.50 19.64
CA LYS A 34 -28.31 -22.81 18.88
C LYS A 34 -28.44 -24.18 18.20
N PHE A 35 -28.65 -24.19 16.89
CA PHE A 35 -28.53 -25.38 16.08
C PHE A 35 -27.06 -25.58 15.73
N SER A 36 -26.38 -26.48 16.43
CA SER A 36 -25.00 -26.87 16.12
C SER A 36 -25.01 -27.89 14.98
N HIS A 37 -24.59 -27.47 13.78
CA HIS A 37 -24.39 -28.41 12.69
C HIS A 37 -22.99 -29.07 12.86
N PRO A 38 -22.84 -30.40 12.75
CA PRO A 38 -21.56 -31.08 13.00
C PRO A 38 -20.45 -30.64 12.02
N ASN A 39 -20.81 -30.26 10.80
CA ASN A 39 -19.88 -29.77 9.76
C ASN A 39 -19.93 -28.24 9.60
N LEU A 40 -19.72 -27.48 10.68
CA LEU A 40 -19.60 -26.02 10.60
C LEU A 40 -18.23 -25.63 10.04
N VAL A 41 -18.23 -24.81 9.01
CA VAL A 41 -17.02 -24.14 8.48
C VAL A 41 -16.72 -22.83 9.21
N PHE A 42 -17.49 -22.48 10.24
CA PHE A 42 -17.28 -21.24 10.99
C PHE A 42 -16.27 -21.44 12.11
N ILE A 43 -15.31 -20.53 12.23
CA ILE A 43 -14.47 -20.45 13.43
C ILE A 43 -15.27 -19.87 14.60
N SER A 44 -14.89 -20.26 15.82
CA SER A 44 -15.59 -19.84 17.02
C SER A 44 -15.39 -18.33 17.28
N PRO A 45 -16.38 -17.63 17.87
CA PRO A 45 -16.21 -16.24 18.30
C PRO A 45 -15.03 -16.07 19.27
N GLU A 46 -14.76 -17.07 20.10
CA GLU A 46 -13.67 -17.07 21.07
C GLU A 46 -12.29 -17.06 20.39
N GLU A 47 -12.11 -17.82 19.31
CA GLU A 47 -10.87 -17.81 18.50
C GLU A 47 -10.62 -16.45 17.85
N VAL A 48 -11.69 -15.79 17.37
CA VAL A 48 -11.62 -14.45 16.80
C VAL A 48 -11.28 -13.41 17.86
N ASP A 49 -11.94 -13.47 19.02
CA ASP A 49 -11.74 -12.54 20.13
C ASP A 49 -10.32 -12.66 20.74
N ALA A 50 -9.77 -13.88 20.79
CA ALA A 50 -8.38 -14.08 21.20
C ALA A 50 -7.40 -13.30 20.31
N TRP A 51 -7.62 -13.30 18.99
CA TRP A 51 -6.83 -12.51 18.06
C TRP A 51 -7.10 -11.01 18.17
N ASN A 52 -8.34 -10.60 18.42
CA ASN A 52 -8.69 -9.20 18.68
C ASN A 52 -7.92 -8.66 19.90
N LYS A 53 -8.01 -9.36 21.04
CA LYS A 53 -7.26 -9.02 22.27
C LYS A 53 -5.75 -8.96 22.03
N ARG A 54 -5.20 -9.93 21.30
CA ARG A 54 -3.78 -9.94 20.96
C ARG A 54 -3.38 -8.74 20.10
N VAL A 55 -4.20 -8.38 19.11
CA VAL A 55 -3.95 -7.22 18.26
C VAL A 55 -4.02 -5.93 19.08
N SER A 56 -5.05 -5.74 19.92
CA SER A 56 -5.19 -4.57 20.79
C SER A 56 -4.09 -4.46 21.85
N ALA A 57 -3.56 -5.58 22.34
CA ALA A 57 -2.43 -5.57 23.28
C ALA A 57 -1.12 -5.12 22.62
N VAL A 58 -0.91 -5.49 21.36
CA VAL A 58 0.32 -5.16 20.61
C VAL A 58 0.21 -3.80 19.90
N ARG A 59 -0.99 -3.42 19.47
CA ARG A 59 -1.31 -2.13 18.84
C ARG A 59 -2.19 -1.31 19.77
N PRO A 60 -1.69 -0.22 20.38
CA PRO A 60 -2.55 0.66 21.14
C PRO A 60 -3.64 1.27 20.22
N ASP A 61 -4.89 1.30 20.70
CA ASP A 61 -6.11 1.72 19.98
C ASP A 61 -6.12 3.22 19.57
N GLN A 62 -5.10 3.98 19.96
CA GLN A 62 -4.94 5.39 19.63
C GLN A 62 -3.54 5.61 19.04
N ALA A 63 -3.37 5.16 17.79
CA ALA A 63 -2.36 5.77 16.95
C ALA A 63 -3.00 7.04 16.37
N PRO A 64 -2.38 8.21 16.56
CA PRO A 64 -2.85 9.44 15.95
C PRO A 64 -3.12 9.35 14.45
N PRO A 65 -3.89 10.30 13.87
CA PRO A 65 -3.83 10.53 12.43
C PRO A 65 -2.35 10.64 12.03
N ARG A 66 -1.91 9.72 11.16
CA ARG A 66 -0.51 9.56 10.78
C ARG A 66 0.10 10.91 10.41
N GLN A 67 0.98 11.45 11.23
CA GLN A 67 2.08 12.21 10.68
C GLN A 67 3.01 11.21 10.02
N ARG A 68 3.10 11.29 8.68
CA ARG A 68 4.00 10.50 7.84
C ARG A 68 5.37 10.35 8.51
N SER A 69 5.63 9.20 9.13
CA SER A 69 6.96 8.81 9.54
C SER A 69 7.69 8.30 8.29
N ASP A 70 8.71 9.05 7.86
CA ASP A 70 9.59 8.79 6.70
C ASP A 70 10.38 7.46 6.77
N GLU A 71 10.12 6.60 7.77
CA GLU A 71 10.67 5.25 7.84
C GLU A 71 9.88 4.22 7.02
N ASP A 72 8.63 4.56 6.71
CA ASP A 72 7.69 3.69 6.02
C ASP A 72 7.90 3.79 4.49
N GLY A 73 8.57 2.79 3.92
CA GLY A 73 8.67 2.61 2.47
C GLY A 73 7.29 2.67 1.80
N ASP A 74 7.24 3.42 0.70
CA ASP A 74 6.10 3.69 -0.19
C ASP A 74 4.69 3.49 0.41
N ASP A 75 4.23 4.48 1.18
CA ASP A 75 2.86 4.56 1.70
C ASP A 75 1.81 4.85 0.60
N GLY A 76 2.19 4.84 -0.69
CA GLY A 76 1.29 5.06 -1.82
C GLY A 76 0.16 4.03 -1.90
N CYS A 77 0.37 2.81 -1.40
CA CYS A 77 -0.68 1.79 -1.30
C CYS A 77 -1.75 2.13 -0.24
N ASN A 78 -1.34 2.64 0.92
CA ASN A 78 -2.25 2.89 2.04
C ASN A 78 -3.22 4.03 1.75
N ASP A 79 -2.76 5.05 1.02
CA ASP A 79 -3.57 6.22 0.65
C ASP A 79 -4.52 5.96 -0.55
N SER A 80 -4.33 4.88 -1.31
CA SER A 80 -5.02 4.67 -2.61
C SER A 80 -6.14 3.63 -2.60
N PHE A 81 -6.22 2.75 -1.58
CA PHE A 81 -7.16 1.63 -1.57
C PHE A 81 -8.23 1.74 -0.49
N THR A 82 -9.50 1.79 -0.90
CA THR A 82 -10.66 2.00 -0.01
C THR A 82 -10.94 0.83 0.95
N ALA A 83 -10.40 -0.37 0.72
CA ALA A 83 -10.51 -1.47 1.68
C ALA A 83 -9.46 -1.45 2.80
N ALA A 84 -8.36 -0.70 2.60
CA ALA A 84 -7.31 -0.54 3.62
C ALA A 84 -7.69 0.46 4.73
N ASP A 85 -8.73 1.26 4.51
CA ASP A 85 -9.20 2.25 5.47
C ASP A 85 -10.04 1.58 6.57
N GLY A 86 -9.37 1.14 7.63
CA GLY A 86 -9.99 0.55 8.82
C GLY A 86 -10.91 1.51 9.59
N ASN A 87 -10.87 2.81 9.30
CA ASN A 87 -11.72 3.82 9.96
C ASN A 87 -13.08 4.00 9.26
N ARG A 88 -13.26 3.45 8.06
CA ARG A 88 -14.53 3.59 7.34
C ARG A 88 -15.56 2.58 7.83
N GLN A 89 -16.54 3.04 8.59
CA GLN A 89 -17.69 2.23 9.04
C GLN A 89 -18.59 1.88 7.83
N LYS A 90 -18.36 0.71 7.20
CA LYS A 90 -19.20 0.18 6.11
C LYS A 90 -20.54 -0.43 6.59
N ALA A 91 -20.70 -0.59 7.91
CA ALA A 91 -21.92 -1.08 8.55
C ALA A 91 -21.98 -0.62 10.02
N SER A 92 -23.15 -0.17 10.48
CA SER A 92 -23.39 0.18 11.89
C SER A 92 -23.57 -1.09 12.73
N THR A 93 -22.82 -1.22 13.84
CA THR A 93 -23.02 -2.27 14.84
C THR A 93 -24.27 -2.05 15.70
N GLN A 94 -24.99 -0.94 15.51
CA GLN A 94 -26.21 -0.62 16.24
C GLN A 94 -27.35 -1.58 15.88
N PHE A 95 -27.56 -1.82 14.58
CA PHE A 95 -28.68 -2.61 14.04
C PHE A 95 -28.31 -4.06 13.71
N PHE A 96 -27.02 -4.32 13.47
CA PHE A 96 -26.51 -5.61 13.02
C PHE A 96 -25.66 -6.27 14.11
N ASP A 97 -25.82 -7.58 14.34
CA ASP A 97 -24.92 -8.37 15.19
C ASP A 97 -23.78 -9.01 14.41
N SER A 98 -23.96 -9.20 13.10
CA SER A 98 -22.87 -9.44 12.16
C SER A 98 -22.85 -8.35 11.09
N THR A 99 -21.73 -7.64 11.00
CA THR A 99 -21.50 -6.53 10.08
C THR A 99 -21.01 -6.99 8.70
N ALA A 100 -20.43 -8.19 8.62
CA ALA A 100 -19.89 -8.80 7.41
C ALA A 100 -19.51 -10.29 7.65
N LEU A 101 -19.09 -10.98 6.59
CA LEU A 101 -18.40 -12.26 6.67
C LEU A 101 -16.97 -12.13 6.20
N MET A 102 -16.03 -12.76 6.89
CA MET A 102 -14.68 -13.01 6.39
C MET A 102 -14.55 -14.45 5.95
N GLY A 103 -13.99 -14.70 4.77
CA GLY A 103 -13.81 -16.05 4.23
C GLY A 103 -12.36 -16.40 3.94
N LEU A 104 -11.99 -17.65 4.18
CA LEU A 104 -10.74 -18.27 3.73
C LEU A 104 -11.08 -19.48 2.86
N LEU A 105 -10.72 -19.39 1.59
CA LEU A 105 -11.02 -20.40 0.58
C LEU A 105 -9.72 -21.01 0.03
N CYS A 106 -9.78 -22.25 -0.40
CA CYS A 106 -8.69 -22.83 -1.19
C CYS A 106 -8.75 -22.34 -2.65
N ARG A 107 -7.66 -22.52 -3.40
CA ARG A 107 -7.54 -22.23 -4.85
C ARG A 107 -8.58 -22.89 -5.78
N HIS A 108 -9.45 -23.72 -5.22
CA HIS A 108 -10.50 -24.47 -5.89
C HIS A 108 -11.90 -23.86 -5.64
N ASP A 109 -11.94 -22.64 -5.10
CA ASP A 109 -13.15 -21.89 -4.77
C ASP A 109 -14.02 -22.59 -3.71
N ARG A 110 -13.41 -23.40 -2.84
CA ARG A 110 -14.09 -24.07 -1.72
C ARG A 110 -13.75 -23.41 -0.39
N VAL A 111 -14.79 -23.22 0.42
CA VAL A 111 -14.68 -22.66 1.76
C VAL A 111 -13.93 -23.62 2.66
N LEU A 112 -12.85 -23.13 3.27
CA LEU A 112 -12.17 -23.83 4.35
C LEU A 112 -12.71 -23.36 5.69
N TRP A 113 -12.69 -22.04 5.91
CA TRP A 113 -13.24 -21.42 7.12
C TRP A 113 -13.91 -20.07 6.85
N LEU A 114 -14.92 -19.75 7.66
CA LEU A 114 -15.61 -18.46 7.70
C LEU A 114 -15.54 -17.87 9.11
N ALA A 115 -15.51 -16.55 9.20
CA ALA A 115 -15.67 -15.83 10.47
C ALA A 115 -16.80 -14.80 10.34
N ASN A 116 -17.69 -14.78 11.34
CA ASN A 116 -18.64 -13.69 11.48
C ASN A 116 -17.90 -12.44 11.95
N MET A 117 -18.05 -11.34 11.22
CA MET A 117 -17.51 -10.06 11.65
C MET A 117 -18.52 -9.36 12.54
N THR A 118 -18.14 -9.05 13.77
CA THR A 118 -18.98 -8.42 14.81
C THR A 118 -18.55 -6.99 15.13
N THR A 119 -17.42 -6.55 14.57
CA THR A 119 -16.87 -5.20 14.73
C THR A 119 -17.10 -4.37 13.45
N ALA A 120 -17.06 -3.05 13.57
CA ALA A 120 -17.03 -2.18 12.40
C ALA A 120 -15.71 -2.31 11.63
N GLY A 121 -15.81 -2.39 10.29
CA GLY A 121 -14.68 -2.41 9.35
C GLY A 121 -14.00 -3.76 9.16
N GLU A 122 -13.12 -3.83 8.15
CA GLU A 122 -12.27 -4.99 7.86
C GLU A 122 -11.05 -5.00 8.79
N ARG A 123 -11.27 -5.39 10.05
CA ARG A 123 -10.16 -5.45 11.00
C ARG A 123 -9.24 -6.63 10.67
N GLN A 124 -7.93 -6.40 10.62
CA GLN A 124 -6.94 -7.42 10.22
C GLN A 124 -6.94 -8.67 11.12
N PHE A 125 -7.47 -8.61 12.34
CA PHE A 125 -7.51 -9.77 13.24
C PHE A 125 -8.38 -10.91 12.72
N TYR A 126 -9.43 -10.65 11.91
CA TYR A 126 -10.19 -11.72 11.27
C TYR A 126 -9.31 -12.52 10.31
N ALA A 127 -8.43 -11.83 9.57
CA ALA A 127 -7.48 -12.50 8.70
C ALA A 127 -6.48 -13.34 9.49
N TYR A 128 -5.96 -12.80 10.61
CA TYR A 128 -5.04 -13.55 11.47
C TYR A 128 -5.69 -14.79 12.07
N ALA A 129 -6.94 -14.70 12.53
CA ALA A 129 -7.67 -15.84 13.08
C ALA A 129 -7.83 -16.96 12.05
N LEU A 130 -8.24 -16.64 10.82
CA LEU A 130 -8.41 -17.63 9.75
C LEU A 130 -7.08 -18.25 9.32
N VAL A 131 -6.01 -17.44 9.20
CA VAL A 131 -4.69 -17.95 8.83
C VAL A 131 -4.11 -18.82 9.96
N ASP A 132 -4.22 -18.43 11.22
CA ASP A 132 -3.78 -19.26 12.34
C ASP A 132 -4.56 -20.57 12.40
N LYS A 133 -5.89 -20.53 12.18
CA LYS A 133 -6.72 -21.73 12.09
C LYS A 133 -6.23 -22.67 10.98
N LEU A 134 -5.97 -22.14 9.79
CA LEU A 134 -5.41 -22.92 8.67
C LEU A 134 -4.13 -23.64 9.10
N PHE A 135 -3.15 -22.93 9.66
CA PHE A 135 -1.87 -23.52 10.02
C PHE A 135 -1.94 -24.54 11.17
N GLN A 136 -2.95 -24.46 12.05
CA GLN A 136 -3.19 -25.51 13.06
C GLN A 136 -3.57 -26.86 12.43
N HIS A 137 -4.13 -26.84 11.21
CA HIS A 137 -4.56 -28.04 10.48
C HIS A 137 -3.59 -28.46 9.36
N LEU A 138 -2.45 -27.79 9.21
CA LEU A 138 -1.47 -28.13 8.17
C LEU A 138 -0.21 -28.79 8.74
N PRO A 139 0.39 -29.73 8.00
CA PRO A 139 1.69 -30.27 8.37
C PRO A 139 2.77 -29.18 8.48
N PRO A 140 3.76 -29.32 9.39
CA PRO A 140 4.86 -28.36 9.53
C PRO A 140 5.73 -28.20 8.28
N ALA A 141 5.71 -29.15 7.35
CA ALA A 141 6.45 -29.09 6.10
C ALA A 141 5.74 -28.25 5.01
N TYR A 142 4.45 -27.94 5.18
CA TYR A 142 3.67 -27.29 4.11
C TYR A 142 4.02 -25.81 4.01
N THR A 143 4.13 -25.33 2.77
CA THR A 143 4.24 -23.91 2.43
C THR A 143 2.92 -23.40 1.86
N VAL A 144 2.57 -22.16 2.19
CA VAL A 144 1.26 -21.56 1.89
C VAL A 144 1.45 -20.25 1.12
N GLY A 145 0.79 -20.15 -0.03
CA GLY A 145 0.57 -18.87 -0.71
C GLY A 145 -0.78 -18.29 -0.34
N LEU A 146 -0.82 -17.08 0.23
CA LEU A 146 -2.03 -16.36 0.61
C LEU A 146 -2.30 -15.21 -0.37
N LEU A 147 -3.48 -15.23 -0.99
CA LEU A 147 -4.01 -14.17 -1.84
C LEU A 147 -5.02 -13.32 -1.08
N TYR A 148 -4.78 -12.02 -0.97
CA TYR A 148 -5.67 -11.10 -0.27
C TYR A 148 -5.53 -9.67 -0.83
N ASP A 149 -6.63 -8.95 -0.98
CA ASP A 149 -6.70 -7.60 -1.53
C ASP A 149 -5.71 -6.61 -0.91
N ILE A 150 -5.49 -6.75 0.40
CA ILE A 150 -4.51 -5.96 1.16
C ILE A 150 -3.38 -6.84 1.72
N GLY A 151 -3.04 -7.93 1.02
CA GLY A 151 -1.99 -8.88 1.41
C GLY A 151 -0.64 -8.22 1.71
N CYS A 152 -0.27 -7.18 0.96
CA CYS A 152 0.94 -6.39 1.21
C CYS A 152 0.92 -5.68 2.58
N GLN A 153 -0.24 -5.17 2.99
CA GLN A 153 -0.41 -4.53 4.29
C GLN A 153 -0.48 -5.56 5.42
N LEU A 154 -1.09 -6.72 5.14
CA LEU A 154 -1.16 -7.83 6.07
C LEU A 154 0.25 -8.35 6.39
N GLU A 155 1.10 -8.58 5.38
CA GLU A 155 2.50 -8.99 5.57
C GLU A 155 3.28 -7.94 6.36
N ARG A 156 3.20 -6.67 5.95
CA ARG A 156 3.88 -5.57 6.64
C ARG A 156 3.49 -5.51 8.11
N SER A 157 2.21 -5.70 8.41
CA SER A 157 1.74 -5.78 9.79
C SER A 157 2.34 -6.96 10.56
N CYS A 158 2.38 -8.15 9.94
CA CYS A 158 2.96 -9.33 10.54
C CYS A 158 4.43 -9.13 10.88
N VAL A 159 5.20 -8.55 9.97
CA VAL A 159 6.62 -8.23 10.17
C VAL A 159 6.80 -7.17 11.25
N LYS A 160 6.04 -6.07 11.18
CA LYS A 160 6.18 -4.92 12.10
C LYS A 160 5.81 -5.27 13.54
N TRP A 161 4.74 -6.02 13.73
CA TRP A 161 4.14 -6.29 15.04
C TRP A 161 4.34 -7.73 15.53
N GLY A 162 5.03 -8.57 14.74
CA GLY A 162 5.28 -9.97 15.09
C GLY A 162 4.04 -10.87 15.04
N PHE A 163 2.97 -10.46 14.36
CA PHE A 163 1.81 -11.35 14.15
C PHE A 163 2.20 -12.51 13.23
N LEU A 164 1.63 -13.69 13.50
CA LEU A 164 1.89 -14.92 12.73
C LEU A 164 3.38 -15.29 12.57
N LYS A 165 4.28 -14.76 13.42
CA LYS A 165 5.74 -14.93 13.31
C LYS A 165 6.18 -16.39 13.13
N LYS A 166 5.51 -17.34 13.82
CA LYS A 166 5.76 -18.79 13.70
C LYS A 166 5.50 -19.38 12.31
N TYR A 167 4.70 -18.71 11.49
CA TYR A 167 4.30 -19.18 10.15
C TYR A 167 4.97 -18.42 9.01
N LEU A 168 5.49 -17.21 9.26
CA LEU A 168 6.12 -16.37 8.22
C LEU A 168 7.16 -17.10 7.36
N PRO A 169 8.03 -17.99 7.89
CA PRO A 169 8.99 -18.72 7.05
C PRO A 169 8.35 -19.63 5.99
N ARG A 170 7.07 -19.97 6.15
CA ARG A 170 6.30 -20.87 5.29
C ARG A 170 5.05 -20.20 4.68
N LEU A 171 4.92 -18.88 4.82
CA LEU A 171 3.77 -18.11 4.36
C LEU A 171 4.23 -17.00 3.41
N ALA A 172 3.77 -17.05 2.17
CA ALA A 172 3.98 -16.00 1.18
C ALA A 172 2.69 -15.23 0.94
N PHE A 173 2.81 -13.91 0.75
CA PHE A 173 1.67 -13.02 0.53
C PHE A 173 1.64 -12.52 -0.91
N ALA A 174 0.46 -12.46 -1.49
CA ALA A 174 0.19 -11.83 -2.78
C ALA A 174 -1.18 -11.16 -2.76
N ILE A 175 -1.43 -10.30 -3.74
CA ILE A 175 -2.71 -9.59 -3.90
C ILE A 175 -3.56 -10.30 -4.95
N SER A 176 -4.86 -10.45 -4.72
CA SER A 176 -5.78 -10.97 -5.73
C SER A 176 -5.63 -10.21 -7.06
N VAL A 177 -5.67 -10.91 -8.20
CA VAL A 177 -5.23 -10.41 -9.51
C VAL A 177 -5.94 -9.11 -9.90
N PHE A 178 -7.25 -9.00 -9.68
CA PHE A 178 -7.98 -7.78 -10.07
C PHE A 178 -7.70 -6.62 -9.13
N HIS A 179 -7.51 -6.92 -7.84
CA HIS A 179 -7.20 -5.93 -6.82
C HIS A 179 -5.77 -5.43 -6.89
N ALA A 180 -4.83 -6.24 -7.37
CA ALA A 180 -3.41 -5.86 -7.50
C ALA A 180 -3.23 -4.58 -8.33
N PHE A 181 -4.04 -4.39 -9.37
CA PHE A 181 -4.03 -3.17 -10.18
C PHE A 181 -4.53 -1.92 -9.44
N GLY A 182 -5.23 -2.09 -8.32
CA GLY A 182 -5.58 -1.03 -7.37
C GLY A 182 -4.37 -0.47 -6.62
N HIS A 183 -3.24 -1.19 -6.62
CA HIS A 183 -2.03 -0.81 -5.90
C HIS A 183 -1.02 -0.10 -6.81
N GLY A 184 -0.09 0.64 -6.21
CA GLY A 184 1.01 1.29 -6.93
C GLY A 184 1.92 0.30 -7.66
N TRP A 185 2.63 0.76 -8.69
CA TRP A 185 3.43 -0.11 -9.56
C TRP A 185 4.49 -0.92 -8.80
N ALA A 186 5.16 -0.33 -7.81
CA ALA A 186 6.11 -1.05 -6.96
C ALA A 186 5.45 -2.20 -6.20
N CYS A 187 4.28 -1.96 -5.59
CA CYS A 187 3.48 -2.98 -4.93
C CYS A 187 3.05 -4.07 -5.92
N GLN A 188 2.60 -3.70 -7.12
CA GLN A 188 2.29 -4.67 -8.17
C GLN A 188 3.51 -5.53 -8.52
N CYS A 189 4.71 -4.96 -8.64
CA CYS A 189 5.93 -5.70 -8.96
C CYS A 189 6.28 -6.77 -7.91
N ILE A 190 5.99 -6.51 -6.64
CA ILE A 190 6.31 -7.42 -5.53
C ILE A 190 5.17 -8.43 -5.29
N TYR A 191 3.92 -7.96 -5.27
CA TYR A 191 2.79 -8.71 -4.72
C TYR A 191 1.78 -9.20 -5.77
N HIS A 192 1.91 -8.82 -7.04
CA HIS A 192 1.02 -9.34 -8.06
C HIS A 192 1.34 -10.84 -8.29
N PRO A 193 0.36 -11.76 -8.24
CA PRO A 193 0.62 -13.20 -8.18
C PRO A 193 1.22 -13.75 -9.46
N ARG A 194 0.98 -13.09 -10.60
CA ARG A 194 1.66 -13.40 -11.88
C ARG A 194 3.14 -12.97 -11.94
N LYS A 195 3.61 -12.21 -10.95
CA LYS A 195 4.99 -11.76 -10.79
C LYS A 195 5.69 -12.41 -9.59
N CYS A 196 4.90 -12.95 -8.67
CA CYS A 196 5.36 -13.74 -7.53
C CYS A 196 5.63 -15.19 -7.94
N CYS A 197 6.76 -15.73 -7.52
CA CYS A 197 7.03 -17.16 -7.70
C CYS A 197 6.04 -18.00 -6.88
N GLY A 198 5.68 -19.19 -7.39
CA GLY A 198 4.87 -20.18 -6.68
C GLY A 198 3.35 -20.05 -6.81
N PHE A 199 2.80 -18.86 -7.15
CA PHE A 199 1.35 -18.67 -7.28
C PHE A 199 0.77 -19.16 -8.62
N GLY A 200 1.61 -19.26 -9.66
CA GLY A 200 1.24 -19.75 -10.98
C GLY A 200 0.08 -18.98 -11.60
N LEU A 201 -0.98 -19.69 -11.99
CA LEU A 201 -2.19 -19.11 -12.59
C LEU A 201 -3.32 -18.85 -11.60
N SER A 202 -3.04 -18.87 -10.30
CA SER A 202 -4.04 -18.56 -9.28
C SER A 202 -4.41 -17.09 -9.38
N ASP A 203 -5.71 -16.78 -9.30
CA ASP A 203 -6.23 -15.42 -9.43
C ASP A 203 -6.59 -14.79 -8.07
N GLY A 204 -6.95 -15.60 -7.08
CA GLY A 204 -7.32 -15.10 -5.75
C GLY A 204 -8.78 -14.67 -5.66
N GLU A 205 -9.54 -14.83 -6.74
CA GLU A 205 -10.91 -14.34 -6.90
C GLU A 205 -11.96 -15.38 -6.46
N GLY A 206 -11.53 -16.35 -5.64
CA GLY A 206 -12.38 -17.46 -5.21
C GLY A 206 -13.46 -17.01 -4.24
N CYS A 207 -13.12 -16.07 -3.37
CA CYS A 207 -14.07 -15.49 -2.42
C CYS A 207 -15.21 -14.78 -3.14
N GLU A 208 -14.93 -13.96 -4.15
CA GLU A 208 -15.90 -13.21 -4.94
C GLU A 208 -16.88 -14.15 -5.66
N ARG A 209 -16.39 -15.25 -6.22
CA ARG A 209 -17.23 -16.29 -6.83
C ARG A 209 -18.13 -16.95 -5.79
N PHE A 210 -17.58 -17.24 -4.62
CA PHE A 210 -18.34 -17.80 -3.52
C PHE A 210 -19.42 -16.83 -3.04
N TRP A 211 -19.09 -15.56 -2.80
CA TRP A 211 -20.04 -14.51 -2.42
C TRP A 211 -21.18 -14.37 -3.42
N HIS A 212 -20.86 -14.40 -4.71
CA HIS A 212 -21.87 -14.40 -5.77
C HIS A 212 -22.78 -15.64 -5.67
N SER A 213 -22.21 -16.83 -5.45
CA SER A 213 -22.98 -18.08 -5.36
C SER A 213 -23.98 -18.10 -4.19
N ILE A 214 -23.61 -17.45 -3.07
CA ILE A 214 -24.46 -17.37 -1.87
C ILE A 214 -25.25 -16.05 -1.77
N SER A 215 -25.23 -15.21 -2.81
CA SER A 215 -25.93 -13.92 -2.81
C SER A 215 -27.44 -14.05 -2.56
N LYS A 216 -28.05 -15.12 -3.06
CA LYS A 216 -29.47 -15.45 -2.81
C LYS A 216 -29.77 -15.77 -1.34
N LEU A 217 -28.75 -16.18 -0.56
CA LEU A 217 -28.91 -16.49 0.87
C LEU A 217 -28.91 -15.24 1.76
N ILE A 218 -28.61 -14.06 1.20
CA ILE A 218 -28.63 -12.78 1.95
C ILE A 218 -30.02 -12.56 2.56
N ALA A 219 -31.10 -12.97 1.88
CA ALA A 219 -32.47 -12.82 2.34
C ALA A 219 -32.92 -13.86 3.40
N PHE A 220 -32.27 -15.03 3.48
CA PHE A 220 -32.80 -16.22 4.21
C PHE A 220 -31.96 -16.68 5.41
N LEU A 221 -30.94 -15.92 5.82
CA LEU A 221 -30.02 -16.25 6.94
C LEU A 221 -29.18 -17.53 6.68
N ARG A 222 -27.87 -17.41 6.90
CA ARG A 222 -26.79 -18.06 6.11
C ARG A 222 -26.55 -19.56 6.28
N VAL A 223 -27.07 -20.18 7.33
CA VAL A 223 -26.45 -21.42 7.88
C VAL A 223 -26.66 -22.65 6.98
N CYS A 224 -27.81 -22.78 6.33
CA CYS A 224 -28.16 -24.02 5.60
C CYS A 224 -27.65 -24.08 4.15
N GLY A 225 -27.33 -22.95 3.52
CA GLY A 225 -27.05 -22.92 2.07
C GLY A 225 -25.58 -23.14 1.68
N ILE A 226 -24.63 -23.02 2.61
CA ILE A 226 -23.18 -23.12 2.29
C ILE A 226 -22.81 -24.56 1.90
N GLN A 227 -23.25 -25.57 2.65
CA GLN A 227 -22.95 -26.97 2.34
C GLN A 227 -23.60 -27.44 1.05
N PHE A 228 -24.80 -26.95 0.75
CA PHE A 228 -25.46 -27.23 -0.52
C PHE A 228 -24.64 -26.68 -1.69
N ALA A 229 -24.20 -25.43 -1.62
CA ALA A 229 -23.33 -24.83 -2.63
C ALA A 229 -22.01 -25.60 -2.78
N ASP A 230 -21.45 -26.08 -1.67
CA ASP A 230 -20.21 -26.86 -1.66
C ASP A 230 -20.38 -28.24 -2.32
N ARG A 231 -21.54 -28.90 -2.16
CA ARG A 231 -21.88 -30.15 -2.85
C ARG A 231 -22.16 -29.96 -4.33
N GLU A 232 -22.92 -28.92 -4.70
CA GLU A 232 -23.22 -28.63 -6.10
C GLU A 232 -21.95 -28.30 -6.89
N SER A 233 -21.01 -27.55 -6.30
CA SER A 233 -19.73 -27.25 -6.93
C SER A 233 -18.85 -28.48 -7.19
N LEU A 234 -18.95 -29.55 -6.37
CA LEU A 234 -18.19 -30.79 -6.59
C LEU A 234 -18.58 -31.50 -7.89
N LYS A 235 -19.86 -31.47 -8.26
CA LYS A 235 -20.37 -32.15 -9.46
C LYS A 235 -19.70 -31.62 -10.74
N GLY A 236 -19.41 -30.32 -10.79
CA GLY A 236 -18.77 -29.66 -11.93
C GLY A 236 -17.24 -29.66 -11.91
N TYR A 237 -16.61 -30.27 -10.90
CA TYR A 237 -15.21 -30.04 -10.60
C TYR A 237 -14.24 -30.61 -11.64
N GLY A 238 -14.56 -31.77 -12.21
CA GLY A 238 -13.78 -32.35 -13.33
C GLY A 238 -13.77 -31.44 -14.55
N ILE A 239 -14.91 -30.83 -14.90
CA ILE A 239 -15.02 -29.87 -16.00
C ILE A 239 -14.20 -28.61 -15.69
N TRP A 240 -14.24 -28.13 -14.45
CA TRP A 240 -13.45 -26.98 -14.00
C TRP A 240 -11.94 -27.27 -14.13
N LEU A 241 -11.47 -28.43 -13.66
CA LEU A 241 -10.07 -28.84 -13.78
C LEU A 241 -9.63 -28.93 -15.25
N ALA A 242 -10.44 -29.57 -16.10
CA ALA A 242 -10.15 -29.68 -17.53
C ALA A 242 -10.03 -28.30 -18.20
N ARG A 243 -10.91 -27.34 -17.85
CA ARG A 243 -10.83 -25.96 -18.34
C ARG A 243 -9.58 -25.24 -17.85
N LYS A 244 -9.23 -25.36 -16.57
CA LYS A 244 -8.01 -24.76 -16.00
C LYS A 244 -6.75 -25.34 -16.61
N TRP A 245 -6.71 -26.65 -16.86
CA TRP A 245 -5.60 -27.31 -17.55
C TRP A 245 -5.42 -26.78 -18.98
N LYS A 246 -6.49 -26.75 -19.79
CA LYS A 246 -6.44 -26.20 -21.15
C LYS A 246 -5.96 -24.74 -21.17
N ASN A 247 -6.45 -23.92 -20.24
CA ASN A 247 -6.00 -22.54 -20.11
C ASN A 247 -4.50 -22.47 -19.76
N ALA A 248 -4.03 -23.33 -18.85
CA ALA A 248 -2.62 -23.37 -18.47
C ALA A 248 -1.71 -23.75 -19.64
N GLN A 249 -2.11 -24.72 -20.45
CA GLN A 249 -1.35 -25.11 -21.65
C GLN A 249 -1.31 -23.98 -22.68
N ALA A 250 -2.46 -23.34 -22.95
CA ALA A 250 -2.52 -22.19 -23.87
C ALA A 250 -1.61 -21.04 -23.40
N ARG A 251 -1.66 -20.68 -22.11
CA ARG A 251 -0.79 -19.64 -21.54
C ARG A 251 0.68 -20.00 -21.58
N ARG A 252 1.02 -21.28 -21.40
CA ARG A 252 2.40 -21.76 -21.52
C ARG A 252 2.92 -21.59 -22.95
N GLN A 253 2.11 -21.95 -23.95
CA GLN A 253 2.46 -21.79 -25.37
C GLN A 253 2.64 -20.32 -25.74
N GLU A 254 1.70 -19.45 -25.35
CA GLU A 254 1.80 -17.99 -25.55
C GLU A 254 3.09 -17.43 -24.92
N ALA A 255 3.41 -17.85 -23.71
CA ALA A 255 4.58 -17.35 -23.00
C ALA A 255 5.90 -17.87 -23.62
N GLN A 256 5.91 -19.07 -24.20
CA GLN A 256 7.04 -19.60 -24.95
C GLN A 256 7.27 -18.80 -26.24
N GLN A 257 6.20 -18.52 -27.00
CA GLN A 257 6.27 -17.67 -28.20
C GLN A 257 6.81 -16.27 -27.87
N ASP A 258 6.38 -15.67 -26.76
CA ASP A 258 6.88 -14.38 -26.27
C ASP A 258 8.39 -14.43 -25.94
N ILE A 259 8.89 -15.55 -25.41
CA ILE A 259 10.33 -15.76 -25.16
C ILE A 259 11.08 -15.91 -26.48
N ASP A 260 10.60 -16.77 -27.37
CA ASP A 260 11.26 -17.06 -28.65
C ASP A 260 11.36 -15.79 -29.49
N PHE A 261 10.28 -15.00 -29.56
CA PHE A 261 10.24 -13.70 -30.24
C PHE A 261 11.23 -12.69 -29.64
N SER A 262 11.53 -12.78 -28.34
CA SER A 262 12.49 -11.87 -27.71
C SER A 262 13.94 -12.12 -28.13
N MET A 263 14.23 -13.31 -28.68
CA MET A 263 15.59 -13.77 -29.01
C MET A 263 16.56 -13.70 -27.82
N ARG A 264 16.03 -13.79 -26.59
CA ARG A 264 16.82 -13.80 -25.35
C ARG A 264 16.57 -15.07 -24.57
N SER A 265 17.57 -15.49 -23.79
CA SER A 265 17.41 -16.64 -22.90
C SER A 265 16.46 -16.31 -21.74
N PRO A 266 15.71 -17.30 -21.23
CA PRO A 266 14.87 -17.11 -20.03
C PRO A 266 15.66 -16.61 -18.81
N LEU A 267 16.93 -17.01 -18.67
CA LEU A 267 17.81 -16.55 -17.58
C LEU A 267 18.10 -15.06 -17.69
N PHE A 268 18.46 -14.57 -18.87
CA PHE A 268 18.67 -13.15 -19.11
C PHE A 268 17.41 -12.34 -18.77
N LEU A 269 16.25 -12.80 -19.22
CA LEU A 269 14.98 -12.12 -18.95
C LEU A 269 14.63 -12.08 -17.45
N ARG A 270 14.98 -13.13 -16.69
CA ARG A 270 14.84 -13.15 -15.22
C ARG A 270 15.75 -12.13 -14.55
N GLU A 271 17.01 -12.07 -14.96
CA GLU A 271 17.97 -11.10 -14.44
C GLU A 271 17.51 -9.66 -14.71
N GLN A 272 17.08 -9.37 -15.94
CA GLN A 272 16.53 -8.05 -16.28
C GLN A 272 15.26 -7.73 -15.47
N TRP A 273 14.40 -8.72 -15.23
CA TRP A 273 13.23 -8.55 -14.37
C TRP A 273 13.61 -8.27 -12.91
N ASP A 274 14.62 -8.96 -12.37
CA ASP A 274 15.11 -8.73 -11.02
C ASP A 274 15.75 -7.34 -10.89
N LEU A 275 16.53 -6.90 -11.88
CA LEU A 275 17.07 -5.53 -11.93
C LEU A 275 15.95 -4.49 -11.98
N GLN A 276 14.92 -4.72 -12.79
CA GLN A 276 13.76 -3.82 -12.86
C GLN A 276 13.01 -3.75 -11.53
N LYS A 277 12.76 -4.90 -10.89
CA LYS A 277 12.16 -4.94 -9.55
C LYS A 277 12.99 -4.13 -8.57
N HIS A 278 14.30 -4.38 -8.48
CA HIS A 278 15.19 -3.66 -7.59
C HIS A 278 15.18 -2.15 -7.85
N ALA A 279 15.15 -1.71 -9.11
CA ALA A 279 15.10 -0.30 -9.45
C ALA A 279 13.78 0.36 -9.00
N VAL A 280 12.64 -0.30 -9.23
CA VAL A 280 11.29 0.21 -8.91
C VAL A 280 10.98 0.14 -7.42
N THR A 281 11.44 -0.91 -6.73
CA THR A 281 11.16 -1.13 -5.30
C THR A 281 12.24 -0.56 -4.41
N ARG A 282 13.32 -0.01 -4.98
CA ARG A 282 14.32 0.75 -4.24
C ARG A 282 13.56 1.76 -3.40
N PRO A 283 13.78 1.79 -2.07
CA PRO A 283 13.23 2.86 -1.26
C PRO A 283 13.61 4.16 -1.96
N LEU A 284 12.61 4.99 -2.27
CA LEU A 284 12.86 6.35 -2.71
C LEU A 284 13.98 6.84 -1.80
N PRO A 285 15.08 7.35 -2.37
CA PRO A 285 16.18 7.88 -1.60
C PRO A 285 15.66 8.45 -0.29
N ARG A 286 15.99 7.83 0.85
CA ARG A 286 15.77 8.46 2.14
C ARG A 286 16.64 9.70 2.08
N LYS A 287 16.04 10.80 1.61
CA LYS A 287 16.65 12.09 1.30
C LYS A 287 18.11 11.89 0.82
N LEU A 288 18.33 11.50 -0.45
CA LEU A 288 19.72 11.33 -0.94
C LEU A 288 20.43 12.69 -0.97
N THR A 289 21.28 12.87 0.03
CA THR A 289 22.73 13.04 -0.13
C THR A 289 23.23 13.16 -1.56
N HIS A 290 23.72 14.38 -1.90
CA HIS A 290 24.69 14.78 -2.94
C HIS A 290 24.43 14.29 -4.38
N VAL A 291 24.44 15.14 -5.41
CA VAL A 291 25.55 15.98 -5.88
C VAL A 291 25.01 17.28 -6.50
N ILE A 292 25.59 18.43 -6.14
CA ILE A 292 25.53 19.64 -6.96
C ILE A 292 26.67 19.48 -7.96
N TYR A 293 26.38 19.23 -9.24
CA TYR A 293 27.36 19.39 -10.30
C TYR A 293 27.31 20.84 -10.76
N PHE A 294 28.38 21.58 -10.48
CA PHE A 294 28.81 22.65 -11.37
C PHE A 294 29.94 22.06 -12.22
N ASN A 295 29.61 21.86 -13.49
CA ASN A 295 30.46 21.70 -14.67
C ASN A 295 31.47 20.55 -14.79
N ASP A 296 31.56 20.13 -16.06
CA ASP A 296 32.64 19.43 -16.77
C ASP A 296 32.69 17.89 -16.73
N VAL A 297 32.25 17.33 -17.86
CA VAL A 297 32.89 16.30 -18.70
C VAL A 297 33.77 15.24 -18.00
N ALA A 298 33.36 13.99 -18.22
CA ALA A 298 34.15 12.74 -18.25
C ALA A 298 34.63 12.08 -16.93
N ASN A 299 34.27 10.79 -16.83
CA ASN A 299 35.05 9.68 -16.28
C ASN A 299 35.90 9.90 -15.01
N VAL A 300 35.35 9.64 -13.82
CA VAL A 300 36.19 9.20 -12.67
C VAL A 300 35.42 8.24 -11.75
N LYS A 301 35.99 7.04 -11.56
CA LYS A 301 35.72 6.07 -10.48
C LYS A 301 35.72 6.77 -9.12
N VAL A 302 34.68 6.61 -8.29
CA VAL A 302 34.76 7.08 -6.88
C VAL A 302 34.54 5.93 -5.90
N SER A 303 35.65 5.60 -5.27
CA SER A 303 35.88 4.77 -4.09
C SER A 303 35.13 5.26 -2.85
N LEU A 304 34.84 4.31 -1.94
CA LEU A 304 34.24 4.50 -0.63
C LEU A 304 34.90 5.64 0.18
N GLY A 305 34.08 6.56 0.70
CA GLY A 305 34.47 7.52 1.73
C GLY A 305 33.27 7.91 2.59
N GLN A 306 33.13 7.28 3.76
CA GLN A 306 31.94 7.40 4.64
C GLN A 306 31.91 8.66 5.53
N SER A 307 32.96 9.49 5.62
CA SER A 307 33.02 10.54 6.66
C SER A 307 32.37 11.90 6.31
N ARG A 308 32.32 12.32 5.04
CA ARG A 308 31.75 13.63 4.67
C ARG A 308 30.22 13.66 4.56
N SER A 309 29.58 12.52 4.26
CA SER A 309 28.12 12.46 4.01
C SER A 309 27.27 12.39 5.29
N ALA A 310 27.84 11.95 6.41
CA ALA A 310 27.11 11.75 7.66
C ALA A 310 26.69 13.08 8.32
N GLY A 311 27.58 14.07 8.33
CA GLY A 311 27.30 15.39 8.91
C GLY A 311 26.19 16.16 8.17
N GLN A 312 26.14 16.03 6.85
CA GLN A 312 25.08 16.66 6.03
C GLN A 312 23.72 16.00 6.24
N LYS A 313 23.67 14.66 6.35
CA LYS A 313 22.45 13.92 6.70
C LYS A 313 21.89 14.35 8.05
N ALA A 314 22.77 14.56 9.03
CA ALA A 314 22.37 15.01 10.37
C ALA A 314 21.74 16.42 10.34
N VAL A 315 22.33 17.35 9.57
CA VAL A 315 21.79 18.71 9.38
C VAL A 315 20.42 18.68 8.71
N GLU A 316 20.25 17.89 7.64
CA GLU A 316 18.97 17.77 6.92
C GLU A 316 17.88 17.14 7.79
N THR A 317 18.22 16.12 8.57
CA THR A 317 17.28 15.49 9.53
C THR A 317 16.81 16.50 10.57
N ALA A 318 17.73 17.31 11.12
CA ALA A 318 17.40 18.36 12.05
C ALA A 318 16.51 19.46 11.43
N LEU A 319 16.74 19.84 10.17
CA LEU A 319 15.88 20.82 9.47
C LEU A 319 14.45 20.31 9.31
N HIS A 320 14.28 19.02 9.01
CA HIS A 320 12.96 18.43 8.89
C HIS A 320 12.22 18.38 10.24
N LEU A 321 12.90 17.92 11.30
CA LEU A 321 12.35 17.91 12.65
C LEU A 321 11.95 19.32 13.11
N ARG A 322 12.74 20.34 12.74
CA ARG A 322 12.42 21.76 12.99
C ARG A 322 11.12 22.17 12.30
N LYS A 323 10.96 21.84 11.01
CA LYS A 323 9.73 22.14 10.27
C LYS A 323 8.51 21.42 10.85
N SER A 324 8.63 20.12 11.16
CA SER A 324 7.56 19.35 11.81
C SER A 324 7.15 19.94 13.16
N ARG A 325 8.13 20.39 13.96
CA ARG A 325 7.90 21.12 15.21
C ARG A 325 7.14 22.42 14.95
N ASP A 326 7.55 23.20 13.96
CA ASP A 326 6.94 24.50 13.68
C ASP A 326 5.51 24.33 13.17
N THR A 327 5.24 23.35 12.29
CA THR A 327 3.87 23.01 11.86
C THR A 327 2.99 22.55 13.02
N LEU A 328 3.49 21.68 13.90
CA LEU A 328 2.73 21.26 15.08
C LEU A 328 2.46 22.44 16.03
N ARG A 329 3.42 23.35 16.18
CA ARG A 329 3.25 24.56 16.98
C ARG A 329 2.16 25.45 16.39
N ASP A 330 2.15 25.64 15.08
CA ASP A 330 1.13 26.42 14.38
C ASP A 330 -0.25 25.78 14.53
N SER A 331 -0.38 24.46 14.31
CA SER A 331 -1.65 23.74 14.52
C SER A 331 -2.16 23.82 15.96
N ILE A 332 -1.28 23.69 16.96
CA ILE A 332 -1.65 23.87 18.37
C ILE A 332 -2.14 25.30 18.61
N LYS A 333 -1.48 26.30 18.02
CA LYS A 333 -1.88 27.71 18.14
C LYS A 333 -3.23 27.97 17.47
N ASP A 334 -3.53 27.28 16.37
CA ASP A 334 -4.82 27.36 15.68
C ASP A 334 -5.94 26.78 16.53
N LEU A 335 -5.75 25.58 17.08
CA LEU A 335 -6.71 24.95 18.00
C LEU A 335 -6.90 25.77 19.29
N GLN A 336 -5.82 26.33 19.84
CA GLN A 336 -5.93 27.25 20.98
C GLN A 336 -6.74 28.51 20.64
N ARG A 337 -6.62 29.02 19.41
CA ARG A 337 -7.45 30.15 18.96
C ARG A 337 -8.92 29.77 18.91
N VAL A 338 -9.26 28.57 18.42
CA VAL A 338 -10.64 28.03 18.45
C VAL A 338 -11.18 27.98 19.87
N LEU A 339 -10.40 27.48 20.84
CA LEU A 339 -10.83 27.45 22.25
C LEU A 339 -11.05 28.84 22.88
N THR A 340 -10.28 29.84 22.46
CA THR A 340 -10.38 31.21 23.00
C THR A 340 -11.33 32.12 22.22
N SER A 341 -11.84 31.66 21.09
CA SER A 341 -12.71 32.43 20.20
C SER A 341 -14.13 32.46 20.74
N ARG A 342 -14.72 33.66 20.83
CA ARG A 342 -16.14 33.83 21.22
C ARG A 342 -17.13 33.39 20.14
N ASN A 343 -16.66 33.16 18.91
CA ASN A 343 -17.48 32.81 17.76
C ASN A 343 -17.34 31.34 17.36
N SER A 344 -16.63 30.53 18.16
CA SER A 344 -16.45 29.10 17.86
C SER A 344 -17.63 28.31 18.39
N GLU A 345 -18.11 27.38 17.56
CA GLU A 345 -19.27 26.57 17.89
C GLU A 345 -18.89 25.52 18.96
N PRO A 346 -19.83 25.11 19.84
CA PRO A 346 -19.53 24.18 20.93
C PRO A 346 -18.88 22.86 20.48
N TYR A 347 -19.20 22.39 19.26
CA TYR A 347 -18.59 21.17 18.71
C TYR A 347 -17.13 21.37 18.27
N GLU A 348 -16.78 22.55 17.75
CA GLU A 348 -15.41 22.89 17.33
C GLU A 348 -14.49 23.01 18.56
N ILE A 349 -15.02 23.53 19.66
CA ILE A 349 -14.32 23.62 20.95
C ILE A 349 -14.05 22.21 21.49
N ALA A 350 -15.07 21.34 21.51
CA ALA A 350 -14.93 19.96 22.00
C ALA A 350 -13.94 19.14 21.14
N GLU A 351 -13.95 19.31 19.82
CA GLU A 351 -12.99 18.68 18.91
C GLU A 351 -11.56 19.18 19.18
N ALA A 352 -11.37 20.49 19.33
CA ALA A 352 -10.08 21.08 19.65
C ALA A 352 -9.52 20.63 21.02
N GLU A 353 -10.38 20.48 22.04
CA GLU A 353 -9.99 19.95 23.36
C GLU A 353 -9.51 18.49 23.29
N LEU A 354 -10.11 17.69 22.41
CA LEU A 354 -9.76 16.28 22.23
C LEU A 354 -8.44 16.11 21.46
N GLU A 355 -8.16 16.95 20.46
CA GLU A 355 -6.94 16.87 19.66
C GLU A 355 -5.68 17.49 20.35
N LEU A 356 -5.86 18.52 21.17
CA LEU A 356 -4.76 19.29 21.76
C LEU A 356 -3.75 18.48 22.60
N PRO A 357 -4.17 17.57 23.50
CA PRO A 357 -3.25 16.78 24.32
C PRO A 357 -2.29 15.94 23.47
N GLU A 358 -2.82 15.31 22.41
CA GLU A 358 -2.04 14.45 21.53
C GLU A 358 -1.01 15.24 20.72
N LEU A 359 -1.42 16.38 20.15
CA LEU A 359 -0.50 17.25 19.41
C LEU A 359 0.61 17.81 20.32
N ARG A 360 0.31 18.11 21.59
CA ARG A 360 1.31 18.56 22.58
C ARG A 360 2.35 17.47 22.89
N GLU A 361 1.93 16.22 23.08
CA GLU A 361 2.87 15.11 23.31
C GLU A 361 3.72 14.79 22.07
N LYS A 362 3.14 14.86 20.87
CA LYS A 362 3.91 14.78 19.61
C LYS A 362 4.95 15.91 19.50
N LEU A 363 4.55 17.14 19.81
CA LEU A 363 5.44 18.31 19.79
C LEU A 363 6.63 18.08 20.73
N LYS A 364 6.38 17.63 21.95
CA LYS A 364 7.40 17.32 22.96
C LYS A 364 8.37 16.24 22.49
N THR A 365 7.86 15.18 21.85
CA THR A 365 8.68 14.09 21.30
C THR A 365 9.59 14.59 20.18
N ILE A 366 9.05 15.36 19.24
CA ILE A 366 9.83 15.95 18.14
C ILE A 366 10.84 16.96 18.66
N GLN A 367 10.50 17.77 19.67
CA GLN A 367 11.43 18.70 20.31
C GLN A 367 12.62 17.98 20.97
N LYS A 368 12.37 16.88 21.68
CA LYS A 368 13.44 16.05 22.26
C LYS A 368 14.35 15.47 21.19
N SER A 369 13.77 14.90 20.13
CA SER A 369 14.52 14.35 19.00
C SER A 369 15.35 15.42 18.28
N LEU A 370 14.75 16.60 18.05
CA LEU A 370 15.44 17.74 17.46
C LEU A 370 16.62 18.18 18.32
N SER A 371 16.42 18.37 19.62
CA SER A 371 17.49 18.78 20.54
C SER A 371 18.64 17.77 20.58
N SER A 372 18.33 16.47 20.62
CA SER A 372 19.34 15.41 20.53
C SER A 372 20.13 15.47 19.22
N LYS A 373 19.46 15.69 18.08
CA LYS A 373 20.12 15.82 16.77
C LYS A 373 20.94 17.10 16.67
N GLU A 374 20.45 18.23 17.17
CA GLU A 374 21.18 19.51 17.19
C GLU A 374 22.44 19.45 18.07
N ASN A 375 22.39 18.73 19.19
CA ASN A 375 23.53 18.52 20.09
C ASN A 375 24.56 17.54 19.51
N ALA A 376 24.12 16.61 18.66
CA ALA A 376 25.01 15.69 17.93
C ALA A 376 25.70 16.34 16.72
N LEU A 377 25.32 17.56 16.33
CA LEU A 377 26.02 18.30 15.27
C LEU A 377 27.32 18.89 15.82
N GLY A 378 28.45 18.57 15.18
CA GLY A 378 29.71 19.28 15.41
C GLY A 378 29.61 20.77 15.09
N VAL A 379 30.61 21.57 15.49
CA VAL A 379 30.63 23.04 15.39
C VAL A 379 30.29 23.54 13.98
N GLU A 380 30.87 22.91 12.96
CA GLU A 380 30.64 23.25 11.55
C GLU A 380 29.22 22.85 11.07
N GLY A 381 28.73 21.70 11.52
CA GLY A 381 27.36 21.22 11.26
C GLY A 381 26.31 22.12 11.89
N LYS A 382 26.56 22.64 13.11
CA LYS A 382 25.66 23.56 13.82
C LYS A 382 25.61 24.93 13.14
N LYS A 383 26.74 25.48 12.69
CA LYS A 383 26.78 26.70 11.87
C LYS A 383 25.98 26.55 10.57
N ARG A 384 26.19 25.44 9.86
CA ARG A 384 25.48 25.14 8.61
C ARG A 384 23.97 24.93 8.85
N TYR A 385 23.59 24.19 9.89
CA TYR A 385 22.20 24.01 10.29
C TYR A 385 21.52 25.35 10.57
N ASN A 386 22.14 26.22 11.39
CA ASN A 386 21.58 27.51 11.72
C ASN A 386 21.37 28.38 10.47
N HIS A 387 22.33 28.40 9.55
CA HIS A 387 22.24 29.14 8.29
C HIS A 387 21.13 28.62 7.36
N LEU A 388 21.02 27.30 7.19
CA LEU A 388 19.98 26.68 6.36
C LEU A 388 18.58 26.83 7.00
N ALA A 389 18.49 26.69 8.31
CA ALA A 389 17.25 26.78 9.08
C ALA A 389 16.69 28.20 9.15
N SER A 390 17.57 29.21 9.10
CA SER A 390 17.18 30.62 9.13
C SER A 390 16.65 31.12 7.79
N SER A 391 16.82 30.38 6.69
CA SER A 391 16.39 30.79 5.36
C SER A 391 15.09 30.07 4.93
N PRO A 392 13.95 30.79 4.86
CA PRO A 392 12.72 30.24 4.30
C PRO A 392 12.89 29.75 2.87
N PHE A 393 13.69 30.47 2.07
CA PHE A 393 13.97 30.12 0.67
C PHE A 393 14.63 28.74 0.53
N ILE A 394 15.65 28.46 1.35
CA ILE A 394 16.37 27.18 1.30
C ILE A 394 15.45 26.03 1.74
N THR A 395 14.63 26.27 2.77
CA THR A 395 13.64 25.28 3.22
C THR A 395 12.66 24.96 2.08
N ASP A 396 12.18 25.97 1.34
CA ASP A 396 11.29 25.79 0.21
C ASP A 396 11.93 25.02 -0.93
N LEU A 397 13.19 25.32 -1.23
CA LEU A 397 13.96 24.62 -2.25
C LEU A 397 14.12 23.13 -1.92
N MET A 398 14.39 22.79 -0.66
CA MET A 398 14.48 21.40 -0.21
C MET A 398 13.13 20.67 -0.35
N ASN A 399 12.03 21.33 0.03
CA ASN A 399 10.69 20.76 -0.12
C ASN A 399 10.31 20.59 -1.59
N ALA A 400 10.62 21.58 -2.44
CA ALA A 400 10.39 21.53 -3.87
C ALA A 400 11.16 20.37 -4.51
N ARG A 401 12.44 20.17 -4.14
CA ARG A 401 13.24 19.01 -4.59
C ARG A 401 12.61 17.69 -4.20
N ALA A 402 12.15 17.54 -2.96
CA ALA A 402 11.49 16.33 -2.49
C ALA A 402 10.18 16.04 -3.24
N LEU A 403 9.35 17.08 -3.47
CA LEU A 403 8.14 16.96 -4.28
C LEU A 403 8.44 16.60 -5.73
N LYS A 404 9.48 17.20 -6.33
CA LYS A 404 9.91 16.93 -7.71
C LYS A 404 10.36 15.47 -7.88
N LEU A 405 11.19 14.96 -6.96
CA LEU A 405 11.61 13.55 -6.96
C LEU A 405 10.41 12.59 -6.86
N ARG A 406 9.47 12.88 -5.95
CA ARG A 406 8.25 12.06 -5.80
C ARG A 406 7.37 12.12 -7.04
N LEU A 407 7.24 13.29 -7.65
CA LEU A 407 6.46 13.49 -8.86
C LEU A 407 7.06 12.73 -10.04
N ARG A 408 8.39 12.83 -10.25
CA ARG A 408 9.13 12.05 -11.26
C ARG A 408 8.84 10.55 -11.12
N GLN A 409 8.99 10.01 -9.92
CA GLN A 409 8.74 8.58 -9.66
C GLN A 409 7.30 8.20 -10.03
N ARG A 410 6.30 8.96 -9.57
CA ARG A 410 4.89 8.64 -9.86
C ARG A 410 4.55 8.74 -11.35
N LEU A 411 5.17 9.67 -12.08
CA LEU A 411 5.01 9.79 -13.53
C LEU A 411 5.65 8.61 -14.26
N GLN A 412 6.84 8.17 -13.84
CA GLN A 412 7.47 6.97 -14.37
C GLN A 412 6.61 5.73 -14.12
N ASP A 413 6.15 5.53 -12.88
CA ASP A 413 5.28 4.41 -12.50
C ASP A 413 4.01 4.39 -13.35
N ARG A 414 3.38 5.56 -13.53
CA ARG A 414 2.19 5.72 -14.38
C ARG A 414 2.49 5.39 -15.84
N LYS A 415 3.62 5.88 -16.39
CA LYS A 415 4.04 5.59 -17.78
C LYS A 415 4.22 4.09 -18.00
N PHE A 416 4.95 3.41 -17.11
CA PHE A 416 5.14 1.96 -17.19
C PHE A 416 3.82 1.18 -17.13
N GLU A 417 2.90 1.62 -16.29
CA GLU A 417 1.59 0.98 -16.15
C GLU A 417 0.71 1.20 -17.39
N ARG A 418 0.71 2.42 -17.96
CA ARG A 418 -0.04 2.75 -19.18
C ARG A 418 0.54 2.05 -20.42
N ASP A 419 1.86 2.04 -20.60
CA ASP A 419 2.52 1.36 -21.72
C ASP A 419 2.21 -0.14 -21.72
N ARG A 420 1.99 -0.73 -20.54
CA ARG A 420 1.55 -2.12 -20.41
C ARG A 420 0.11 -2.29 -20.86
N LEU A 421 -0.80 -1.40 -20.47
CA LEU A 421 -2.20 -1.42 -20.89
C LEU A 421 -2.34 -1.29 -22.40
N GLU A 422 -1.62 -0.35 -23.01
CA GLU A 422 -1.65 -0.11 -24.45
C GLU A 422 -1.13 -1.33 -25.24
N ARG A 423 -0.07 -1.97 -24.77
CA ARG A 423 0.45 -3.21 -25.37
C ARG A 423 -0.51 -4.38 -25.26
N MET A 424 -1.29 -4.46 -24.17
CA MET A 424 -2.33 -5.47 -24.02
C MET A 424 -3.51 -5.20 -24.97
N PHE A 425 -3.92 -3.94 -25.16
CA PHE A 425 -5.01 -3.57 -26.07
C PHE A 425 -4.70 -3.89 -27.54
N ARG A 426 -3.44 -3.72 -27.97
CA ARG A 426 -2.99 -4.02 -29.34
C ARG A 426 -3.01 -5.52 -29.68
N ARG A 427 -3.06 -6.39 -28.68
CA ARG A 427 -3.27 -7.84 -28.85
C ARG A 427 -4.79 -8.08 -28.70
N GLN A 428 -5.48 -8.50 -29.77
CA GLN A 428 -6.94 -8.65 -29.81
C GLN A 428 -7.50 -9.32 -28.54
N LEU A 429 -8.17 -8.54 -27.68
CA LEU A 429 -8.63 -8.99 -26.37
C LEU A 429 -9.92 -9.80 -26.45
N ASN A 430 -9.96 -10.94 -25.78
CA ASN A 430 -11.19 -11.67 -25.47
C ASN A 430 -12.06 -10.84 -24.51
N THR A 431 -13.36 -11.14 -24.40
CA THR A 431 -14.31 -10.37 -23.56
C THR A 431 -13.90 -10.25 -22.09
N SER A 432 -13.27 -11.29 -21.51
CA SER A 432 -12.78 -11.27 -20.12
C SER A 432 -11.57 -10.36 -19.93
N GLU A 433 -10.66 -10.32 -20.91
CA GLU A 433 -9.47 -9.48 -20.87
C GLU A 433 -9.80 -8.00 -21.09
N ARG A 434 -10.86 -7.72 -21.88
CA ARG A 434 -11.40 -6.36 -22.03
C ARG A 434 -11.94 -5.79 -20.71
N LYS A 435 -12.63 -6.59 -19.89
CA LYS A 435 -13.09 -6.16 -18.56
C LYS A 435 -11.91 -5.84 -17.64
N LEU A 436 -10.86 -6.66 -17.67
CA LEU A 436 -9.63 -6.43 -16.92
C LEU A 436 -8.92 -5.14 -17.35
N HIS A 437 -8.85 -4.90 -18.67
CA HIS A 437 -8.30 -3.69 -19.24
C HIS A 437 -9.03 -2.44 -18.72
N ASN A 438 -10.36 -2.40 -18.83
CA ASN A 438 -11.17 -1.28 -18.37
C ASN A 438 -11.02 -1.03 -16.85
N HIS A 439 -10.99 -2.10 -16.05
CA HIS A 439 -10.80 -1.99 -14.60
C HIS A 439 -9.43 -1.40 -14.25
N THR A 440 -8.38 -1.86 -14.94
CA THR A 440 -7.01 -1.37 -14.73
C THR A 440 -6.87 0.08 -15.17
N GLU A 441 -7.44 0.46 -16.31
CA GLU A 441 -7.47 1.85 -16.79
C GLU A 441 -8.15 2.78 -15.78
N ALA A 442 -9.32 2.38 -15.24
CA ALA A 442 -10.01 3.12 -14.20
C ALA A 442 -9.18 3.27 -12.91
N SER A 443 -8.37 2.26 -12.57
CA SER A 443 -7.45 2.33 -11.42
C SER A 443 -6.27 3.30 -11.64
N VAL A 444 -5.70 3.31 -12.85
CA VAL A 444 -4.64 4.28 -13.21
C VAL A 444 -5.20 5.71 -13.15
N LYS A 445 -6.36 5.96 -13.76
CA LYS A 445 -7.01 7.29 -13.75
C LYS A 445 -7.30 7.81 -12.35
N ARG A 446 -7.69 6.94 -11.40
CA ARG A 446 -7.92 7.34 -9.99
C ARG A 446 -6.69 7.94 -9.32
N ARG A 447 -5.47 7.58 -9.76
CA ARG A 447 -4.21 8.09 -9.18
C ARG A 447 -3.75 9.42 -9.80
N ASP A 448 -4.32 9.81 -10.94
CA ASP A 448 -3.93 11.03 -11.66
C ASP A 448 -4.13 12.29 -10.79
N GLY A 449 -5.21 12.36 -10.00
CA GLY A 449 -5.46 13.46 -9.07
C GLY A 449 -4.37 13.62 -7.99
N GLY A 450 -3.79 12.51 -7.52
CA GLY A 450 -2.69 12.53 -6.58
C GLY A 450 -1.38 13.05 -7.18
N ILE A 451 -1.15 12.80 -8.49
CA ILE A 451 -0.01 13.32 -9.24
C ILE A 451 -0.19 14.82 -9.49
N GLN A 452 -1.38 15.25 -9.92
CA GLN A 452 -1.73 16.66 -10.09
C GLN A 452 -1.57 17.46 -8.80
N SER A 453 -2.01 16.93 -7.65
CA SER A 453 -1.83 17.59 -6.35
C SER A 453 -0.34 17.81 -5.99
N LEU A 454 0.54 16.87 -6.34
CA LEU A 454 1.98 17.03 -6.12
C LEU A 454 2.58 18.13 -7.00
N ALA A 455 2.19 18.17 -8.27
CA ALA A 455 2.62 19.20 -9.21
C ALA A 455 2.13 20.60 -8.78
N GLN A 456 0.87 20.71 -8.33
CA GLN A 456 0.32 21.95 -7.78
C GLN A 456 1.12 22.43 -6.56
N LYS A 457 1.38 21.54 -5.59
CA LYS A 457 2.18 21.88 -4.40
C LYS A 457 3.60 22.32 -4.75
N PHE A 458 4.21 21.68 -5.76
CA PHE A 458 5.52 22.10 -6.27
C PHE A 458 5.45 23.51 -6.86
N ASN A 459 4.46 23.79 -7.71
CA ASN A 459 4.26 25.12 -8.32
C ASN A 459 3.98 26.20 -7.26
N THR A 460 3.25 25.89 -6.18
CA THR A 460 3.05 26.82 -5.06
C THR A 460 4.36 27.20 -4.37
N LEU A 461 5.25 26.22 -4.12
CA LEU A 461 6.58 26.51 -3.56
C LEU A 461 7.44 27.31 -4.53
N GLN A 462 7.35 27.01 -5.83
CA GLN A 462 8.04 27.75 -6.88
C GLN A 462 7.65 29.24 -6.86
N SER A 463 6.36 29.54 -6.82
CA SER A 463 5.85 30.92 -6.72
C SER A 463 6.33 31.62 -5.45
N ARG A 464 6.36 30.91 -4.31
CA ARG A 464 6.86 31.45 -3.04
C ARG A 464 8.35 31.79 -3.10
N MET A 465 9.16 30.93 -3.73
CA MET A 465 10.58 31.18 -3.94
C MET A 465 10.82 32.36 -4.90
N ALA A 466 10.04 32.47 -5.98
CA ALA A 466 10.11 33.61 -6.90
C ALA A 466 9.78 34.95 -6.19
N ALA A 467 8.74 34.95 -5.34
CA ALA A 467 8.41 36.11 -4.52
C ALA A 467 9.53 36.47 -3.53
N ALA A 468 10.20 35.47 -2.94
CA ALA A 468 11.32 35.70 -2.03
C ALA A 468 12.54 36.31 -2.73
N ILE A 469 12.83 35.94 -3.99
CA ILE A 469 13.85 36.60 -4.80
C ILE A 469 13.48 38.05 -5.08
N LYS A 470 12.24 38.30 -5.53
CA LYS A 470 11.76 39.66 -5.81
C LYS A 470 11.83 40.56 -4.58
N ALA A 471 11.55 40.02 -3.40
CA ALA A 471 11.64 40.70 -2.11
C ALA A 471 13.08 40.83 -1.56
N ARG A 472 14.12 40.38 -2.29
CA ARG A 472 15.52 40.34 -1.85
C ARG A 472 15.75 39.58 -0.53
N LYS A 473 14.89 38.59 -0.25
CA LYS A 473 14.98 37.70 0.92
C LYS A 473 15.63 36.35 0.61
N ALA A 474 16.04 36.16 -0.65
CA ALA A 474 16.75 34.96 -1.10
C ALA A 474 18.28 35.16 -1.07
N PRO A 475 19.07 34.08 -0.99
CA PRO A 475 20.53 34.15 -1.13
C PRO A 475 20.98 34.81 -2.44
N SER A 476 22.18 35.36 -2.46
CA SER A 476 22.79 35.89 -3.70
C SER A 476 22.87 34.78 -4.76
N ASN A 477 22.56 35.11 -6.02
CA ASN A 477 22.48 34.18 -7.15
C ASN A 477 21.47 33.03 -6.99
N ALA A 478 20.46 33.19 -6.13
CA ALA A 478 19.39 32.21 -6.01
C ALA A 478 18.63 32.03 -7.33
N MET A 479 18.48 30.77 -7.75
CA MET A 479 17.68 30.40 -8.93
C MET A 479 16.43 29.64 -8.50
N VAL A 480 15.32 29.92 -9.16
CA VAL A 480 14.04 29.23 -8.92
C VAL A 480 13.85 28.18 -10.00
N PRO A 481 13.45 26.93 -9.65
CA PRO A 481 13.09 25.92 -10.62
C PRO A 481 11.97 26.38 -11.56
N ARG A 482 11.96 25.87 -12.80
CA ARG A 482 10.87 26.12 -13.74
C ARG A 482 9.55 25.52 -13.19
N PRO A 483 8.40 26.20 -13.37
CA PRO A 483 7.11 25.65 -13.01
C PRO A 483 6.77 24.45 -13.90
N ILE A 484 5.97 23.54 -13.36
CA ILE A 484 5.54 22.33 -14.07
C ILE A 484 4.26 22.63 -14.84
N PRO A 485 4.23 22.42 -16.16
CA PRO A 485 3.02 22.60 -16.97
C PRO A 485 1.97 21.56 -16.55
N MET A 486 0.82 22.03 -16.08
CA MET A 486 -0.26 21.16 -15.58
C MET A 486 -1.08 20.54 -16.72
N ASP A 487 -1.17 21.24 -17.84
CA ASP A 487 -1.87 20.85 -19.07
C ASP A 487 -1.17 19.66 -19.76
N LYS A 488 0.17 19.64 -19.76
CA LYS A 488 0.99 18.58 -20.38
C LYS A 488 1.59 17.61 -19.37
N LEU A 489 1.10 17.61 -18.13
CA LEU A 489 1.70 16.84 -17.02
C LEU A 489 1.80 15.34 -17.32
N PHE A 490 0.90 14.77 -18.12
CA PHE A 490 0.88 13.35 -18.45
C PHE A 490 1.48 13.02 -19.83
N ASP A 491 1.81 14.06 -20.60
CA ASP A 491 2.47 13.96 -21.90
C ASP A 491 3.98 14.13 -21.76
N LEU A 492 4.49 14.17 -20.52
CA LEU A 492 5.89 14.43 -20.25
C LEU A 492 6.80 13.33 -20.84
N ASP A 493 7.74 13.76 -21.68
CA ASP A 493 8.74 12.91 -22.32
C ASP A 493 10.16 13.19 -21.79
N VAL A 494 11.14 12.41 -22.24
CA VAL A 494 12.52 12.39 -21.69
C VAL A 494 13.20 13.77 -21.65
N ASP A 495 12.77 14.69 -22.50
CA ASP A 495 13.36 16.03 -22.65
C ASP A 495 12.67 17.14 -21.84
N ASP A 496 11.65 16.79 -21.04
CA ASP A 496 10.94 17.81 -20.27
C ASP A 496 11.73 18.33 -19.07
N ALA A 497 11.55 19.63 -18.77
CA ALA A 497 12.16 20.34 -17.64
C ALA A 497 11.83 19.75 -16.25
N ILE A 498 10.93 18.77 -16.21
CA ILE A 498 10.73 17.95 -15.03
C ILE A 498 11.97 17.10 -14.73
N TRP A 499 12.81 16.71 -15.70
CA TRP A 499 13.96 15.80 -15.53
C TRP A 499 15.28 16.50 -15.18
N ASP A 500 15.40 17.79 -15.51
CA ASP A 500 16.45 18.71 -15.02
C ASP A 500 16.23 19.00 -13.53
#